data_AF-A0A527YRQ2-F1
#
_entry.id   AF-A0A527YRQ2-F1
#
_cell.length_a   1.000
_cell.length_b   1.000
_cell.length_c   1.000
_cell.angle_alpha   90.00
_cell.angle_beta   90.00
_cell.angle_gamma   90.00
#
_symmetry.space_group_name_H-M   'P 1'
#
loop_
_entity.id
_entity.type
_entity.pdbx_description
1 polymer ?
#
loop_
_entity_poly.entity_id
_entity_poly.type
_entity_poly.pdbx_seq_one_letter_code
_entity_poly.pdbx_strand_id
1 'polypeptide(L)' 'SLDAGHPVLAEELPTLADSLGGGIGLDNRLTFSMCRDLLDDVILLSEDEIAAGIRHAYDQEREIVEGAGAVCIA' A
#
# COMPACT_ATOMS: atom_id res chain seq x y z
N SER A 1 -5.78 -3.73 11.69
CA SER A 1 -6.00 -2.35 11.22
C SER A 1 -5.34 -1.43 12.23
N LEU A 2 -4.75 -0.33 11.77
CA LEU A 2 -4.18 0.67 12.68
C LEU A 2 -5.28 1.32 13.54
N ASP A 3 -6.44 1.61 12.96
CA ASP A 3 -7.62 2.13 13.69
C ASP A 3 -8.14 1.15 14.75
N ALA A 4 -8.09 -0.16 14.45
CA ALA A 4 -8.49 -1.19 15.41
C ALA A 4 -7.46 -1.41 16.54
N GLY A 5 -6.24 -0.88 16.40
CA GLY A 5 -5.15 -1.05 17.37
C GLY A 5 -4.53 -2.45 17.43
N HIS A 6 -4.99 -3.40 16.59
CA HIS A 6 -4.45 -4.75 16.47
C HIS A 6 -4.53 -5.29 15.03
N PRO A 7 -3.74 -6.33 14.66
CA PRO A 7 -3.90 -7.02 13.38
C PRO A 7 -5.34 -7.54 13.19
N VAL A 8 -5.86 -7.40 11.97
CA VAL A 8 -7.20 -7.89 11.58
C VAL A 8 -7.09 -8.57 10.22
N LEU A 9 -8.00 -9.50 9.91
CA LEU A 9 -8.15 -10.01 8.56
C LEU A 9 -8.71 -8.88 7.68
N ALA A 10 -8.02 -8.57 6.60
CA ALA A 10 -8.50 -7.69 5.55
C ALA A 10 -9.03 -8.55 4.40
N GLU A 11 -10.10 -8.09 3.76
CA GLU A 11 -10.57 -8.68 2.51
C GLU A 11 -9.60 -8.30 1.40
N GLU A 12 -9.17 -9.28 0.60
CA GLU A 12 -8.34 -9.05 -0.58
C GLU A 12 -9.26 -8.77 -1.78
N LEU A 13 -9.11 -7.59 -2.36
CA LEU A 13 -9.85 -7.17 -3.55
C LEU A 13 -8.89 -7.08 -4.74
N PRO A 14 -9.38 -7.25 -5.99
CA PRO A 14 -8.59 -6.94 -7.16
C PRO A 14 -8.13 -5.48 -7.15
N THR A 15 -6.84 -5.26 -7.38
CA THR A 15 -6.21 -3.93 -7.41
C THR A 15 -5.03 -3.94 -8.39
N LEU A 16 -4.70 -2.77 -8.95
CA LEU A 16 -3.47 -2.55 -9.70
C LEU A 16 -2.21 -2.76 -8.85
N ALA A 17 -2.32 -2.63 -7.52
CA ALA A 17 -1.24 -2.85 -6.56
C ALA A 17 -1.31 -4.24 -5.91
N ASP A 18 -1.44 -5.29 -6.72
CA ASP A 18 -1.64 -6.69 -6.27
C ASP A 18 -0.53 -7.19 -5.34
N SER A 19 0.72 -6.78 -5.57
CA SER A 19 1.87 -7.12 -4.72
C SER A 19 1.79 -6.54 -3.29
N LEU A 20 0.90 -5.58 -3.02
CA LEU A 20 0.61 -5.09 -1.66
C LEU A 20 -0.47 -5.92 -0.95
N GLY A 21 -1.13 -6.81 -1.67
CA GLY A 21 -2.02 -7.82 -1.10
C GLY A 21 -1.25 -8.83 -0.24
N GLY A 22 -1.99 -9.63 0.52
CA GLY A 22 -1.41 -10.55 1.49
C GLY A 22 -1.37 -9.92 2.88
N GLY A 23 -2.25 -10.39 3.75
CA GLY A 23 -2.30 -9.94 5.14
C GLY A 23 -0.99 -10.14 5.91
N ILE A 24 -0.80 -9.37 6.98
CA ILE A 24 0.45 -9.36 7.79
C ILE A 24 0.55 -10.49 8.83
N GLY A 25 -0.44 -11.39 8.87
CA GLY A 25 -0.64 -12.41 9.92
C GLY A 25 -1.24 -11.84 11.21
N LEU A 26 -2.14 -12.58 11.86
CA LEU A 26 -2.76 -12.14 13.12
C LEU A 26 -1.78 -12.12 14.31
N ASP A 27 -0.77 -12.99 14.27
CA ASP A 27 0.31 -13.07 15.26
C ASP A 27 1.52 -12.20 14.88
N ASN A 28 1.34 -11.13 14.09
CA ASN A 28 2.43 -10.24 13.71
C ASN A 28 3.11 -9.63 14.94
N ARG A 29 4.42 -9.86 15.10
CA ARG A 29 5.18 -9.45 16.29
C ARG A 29 6.05 -8.21 16.08
N LEU A 30 6.19 -7.74 14.85
CA LEU A 30 7.21 -6.76 14.47
C LEU A 30 6.59 -5.57 13.75
N THR A 31 6.13 -5.76 12.52
CA THR A 31 5.79 -4.64 11.64
C THR A 31 4.52 -3.90 12.07
N PHE A 32 3.53 -4.58 12.66
CA PHE A 32 2.31 -3.90 13.12
C PHE A 32 2.58 -2.87 14.21
N SER A 33 3.35 -3.24 15.25
CA SER A 33 3.67 -2.30 16.34
C SER A 33 4.57 -1.18 15.85
N MET A 34 5.53 -1.49 14.97
CA MET A 34 6.36 -0.46 14.34
C MET A 34 5.52 0.55 13.58
N CYS A 35 4.60 0.10 12.72
CA CYS A 35 3.72 1.00 11.97
C CYS A 35 2.84 1.86 12.89
N ARG A 36 2.25 1.27 13.92
CA ARG A 36 1.41 2.00 14.88
C ARG A 36 2.19 3.07 15.65
N ASP A 37 3.43 2.79 16.03
CA ASP A 37 4.20 3.65 16.93
C ASP A 37 5.05 4.68 16.17
N LEU A 38 5.35 4.45 14.88
CA LEU A 38 6.33 5.24 14.11
C LEU A 38 5.78 5.90 12.83
N LEU A 39 4.62 5.50 12.31
CA LEU A 39 4.04 6.20 11.16
C LEU A 39 3.44 7.54 11.60
N ASP A 40 3.75 8.59 10.85
CA ASP A 40 3.15 9.91 11.06
C ASP A 40 1.73 9.98 10.50
N ASP A 41 1.48 9.35 9.35
CA ASP A 41 0.18 9.38 8.67
C ASP A 41 -0.06 8.14 7.77
N VAL A 42 -1.31 7.92 7.40
CA VAL A 42 -1.76 6.85 6.49
C VAL A 42 -2.67 7.46 5.42
N ILE A 43 -2.21 7.42 4.17
CA ILE A 43 -2.96 7.92 3.01
C ILE A 43 -3.54 6.73 2.26
N LEU A 44 -4.82 6.82 1.90
CA LEU A 44 -5.51 5.85 1.04
C LEU A 44 -5.57 6.38 -0.38
N LEU A 45 -5.36 5.50 -1.35
CA LEU A 45 -5.43 5.80 -2.77
C LEU A 45 -6.54 5.02 -3.45
N SER A 46 -7.12 5.62 -4.48
CA SER A 46 -7.98 4.97 -5.45
C SER A 46 -7.18 4.29 -6.57
N GLU A 47 -7.82 3.37 -7.29
CA GLU A 47 -7.20 2.73 -8.47
C GLU A 47 -6.83 3.74 -9.56
N ASP A 48 -7.59 4.82 -9.71
CA ASP A 48 -7.31 5.88 -10.68
C ASP A 48 -6.04 6.66 -10.32
N GLU A 49 -5.80 6.90 -9.03
CA GLU A 49 -4.57 7.53 -8.52
C GLU A 49 -3.36 6.62 -8.72
N ILE A 50 -3.48 5.31 -8.42
CA ILE A 50 -2.41 4.34 -8.70
C ILE A 50 -2.08 4.33 -10.21
N ALA A 51 -3.11 4.29 -11.07
CA ALA A 51 -2.92 4.35 -12.51
C ALA A 51 -2.28 5.66 -12.98
N ALA A 52 -2.56 6.79 -12.32
CA ALA A 52 -1.90 8.07 -12.58
C ALA A 52 -0.42 8.01 -12.19
N GLY A 53 -0.09 7.42 -11.04
CA GLY A 53 1.30 7.18 -10.61
C GLY A 53 2.10 6.34 -11.61
N ILE A 54 1.50 5.26 -12.14
CA ILE A 54 2.13 4.42 -13.18
C ILE A 54 2.46 5.26 -14.43
N ARG A 55 1.51 6.08 -14.89
CA ARG A 55 1.72 6.95 -16.06
C ARG A 55 2.80 7.99 -15.78
N HIS A 56 2.79 8.59 -14.58
CA HIS A 56 3.79 9.57 -14.17
C HIS A 56 5.21 9.00 -14.19
N ALA A 57 5.40 7.80 -13.62
CA ALA A 57 6.70 7.11 -13.61
C ALA A 57 7.29 6.95 -15.02
N TYR A 58 6.45 6.59 -15.99
CA TYR A 58 6.89 6.47 -17.37
C TYR A 58 7.14 7.84 -18.03
N ASP A 59 6.22 8.79 -17.86
CA ASP A 59 6.28 10.06 -18.59
C ASP A 59 7.44 10.95 -18.12
N GLN A 60 7.70 10.98 -16.80
CA GLN A 60 8.76 11.82 -16.21
C GLN A 60 10.09 11.08 -16.09
N GLU A 61 10.08 9.84 -15.62
CA GLU A 61 11.30 9.11 -15.25
C GLU A 61 11.70 8.04 -16.27
N ARG A 62 10.84 7.72 -17.24
CA ARG A 62 11.03 6.63 -18.22
C ARG A 62 11.15 5.25 -17.58
N GLU A 63 10.57 5.09 -16.39
CA GLU A 63 10.55 3.82 -15.67
C GLU A 63 9.25 3.06 -15.92
N ILE A 64 9.36 1.73 -16.02
CA ILE A 64 8.20 0.83 -16.09
C ILE A 64 8.08 0.16 -14.73
N VAL A 65 6.98 0.44 -14.04
CA VAL A 65 6.71 -0.06 -12.69
C VAL A 65 5.37 -0.80 -12.63
N GLU A 66 5.27 -1.77 -11.71
CA GLU A 66 3.98 -2.34 -11.31
C GLU A 66 3.18 -1.34 -10.46
N GLY A 67 1.87 -1.56 -10.28
CA GLY A 67 1.02 -0.62 -9.53
C GLY A 67 1.45 -0.48 -8.06
N ALA A 68 1.94 -1.54 -7.43
CA ALA A 68 2.50 -1.50 -6.08
C ALA A 68 3.73 -0.58 -5.99
N GLY A 69 4.57 -0.53 -7.02
CA GLY A 69 5.70 0.40 -7.09
C GLY A 69 5.28 1.85 -7.36
N ALA A 70 4.11 2.06 -7.93
CA ALA A 70 3.59 3.39 -8.26
C ALA A 70 2.86 4.09 -7.10
N VAL A 71 2.46 3.37 -6.04
CA VAL A 71 1.68 3.97 -4.94
C VAL A 71 2.41 5.09 -4.20
N CYS A 72 3.75 5.08 -4.19
CA CYS A 72 4.55 6.13 -3.56
C CYS A 72 4.78 7.35 -4.46
N ILE A 73 4.34 7.31 -5.72
CA ILE A 73 4.41 8.40 -6.70
C ILE A 73 3.06 9.13 -6.79
N ALA A 74 1.97 8.38 -6.63
CA ALA A 74 0.59 8.84 -6.77
C ALA A 74 0.17 9.87 -5.70
#